data_AF-F7KWB0-F1
#
_entry.id   AF-F7KWB0-F1
#
_cell.length_a   1.000
_cell.length_b   1.000
_cell.length_c   1.000
_cell.angle_alpha   90.00
_cell.angle_beta   90.00
_cell.angle_gamma   90.00
#
_symmetry.space_group_name_H-M   'P 1'
#
loop_
_entity.id
_entity.type
_entity.pdbx_description
1 polymer ?
#
loop_
_entity_poly.entity_id
_entity_poly.type
_entity_poly.pdbx_seq_one_letter_code
_entity_poly.pdbx_strand_id
1 'polypeptide(L)' 'MPPKISISDFMGYLKGKSILMLYDRHPELQSKWDKAFWARGYYVETIGNITDEAVQKYIKEQAEDSRKEDSRGAAL' A
#
# COMPACT_ATOMS: atom_id res chain seq x y z
N MET A 1 1.49 18.99 -3.27
CA MET A 1 0.74 18.71 -2.02
C MET A 1 0.90 19.90 -1.10
N PRO A 2 -0.16 20.44 -0.48
CA PRO A 2 -0.01 21.55 0.47
C PRO A 2 0.94 21.16 1.61
N PRO A 3 1.95 21.99 1.98
CA PRO A 3 2.93 21.64 3.00
C PRO A 3 2.34 21.33 4.38
N LYS A 4 1.15 21.87 4.67
CA LYS A 4 0.41 21.63 5.92
C LYS A 4 -0.24 20.25 6.02
N ILE A 5 -0.26 19.48 4.92
CA ILE A 5 -0.86 18.14 4.89
C ILE A 5 0.27 17.13 5.04
N SER A 6 0.18 16.28 6.05
CA SER A 6 1.10 15.17 6.20
C SER A 6 0.88 14.14 5.08
N ILE A 7 1.99 13.66 4.52
CA ILE A 7 1.98 12.56 3.54
C ILE A 7 1.32 11.32 4.14
N SER A 8 1.58 11.02 5.41
CA SER A 8 1.01 9.84 6.09
C SER A 8 -0.51 9.88 6.10
N ASP A 9 -1.08 11.04 6.39
CA ASP A 9 -2.52 11.22 6.53
C ASP A 9 -3.18 11.14 5.15
N PHE A 10 -2.56 11.76 4.15
CA PHE A 10 -3.00 11.67 2.78
C PHE A 10 -2.96 10.23 2.25
N MET A 11 -1.88 9.48 2.50
CA MET A 11 -1.76 8.10 2.04
C MET A 11 -2.75 7.17 2.74
N GLY A 12 -3.03 7.38 4.02
CA GLY A 12 -4.09 6.67 4.74
C GLY A 12 -5.46 6.91 4.10
N TYR A 13 -5.79 8.18 3.85
CA TYR A 13 -7.04 8.57 3.16
C TYR A 13 -7.12 7.97 1.75
N LEU A 14 -6.07 8.11 0.94
CA LEU A 14 -6.04 7.67 -0.46
C LEU A 14 -6.23 6.15 -0.56
N LYS A 15 -5.46 5.38 0.22
CA LYS A 15 -5.55 3.90 0.22
C LYS A 15 -6.91 3.43 0.73
N GLY A 16 -7.44 4.07 1.77
CA GLY A 16 -8.74 3.72 2.34
C GLY A 16 -9.94 4.08 1.45
N LYS A 17 -9.95 5.27 0.84
CA LYS A 17 -11.05 5.68 -0.04
C LYS A 17 -11.04 4.96 -1.39
N SER A 18 -9.85 4.75 -1.98
CA SER A 18 -9.74 4.07 -3.27
C SER A 18 -10.28 2.64 -3.22
N ILE A 19 -10.07 1.91 -2.13
CA ILE A 19 -10.60 0.55 -2.01
C ILE A 19 -12.12 0.52 -1.88
N LEU A 20 -12.72 1.48 -1.14
CA LEU A 20 -14.17 1.60 -1.07
C LEU A 20 -14.78 1.91 -2.44
N MET A 21 -14.17 2.82 -3.20
CA MET A 21 -14.61 3.15 -4.55
C MET A 21 -14.46 1.97 -5.51
N LEU A 22 -13.41 1.17 -5.36
CA LEU A 22 -13.21 -0.02 -6.16
C LEU A 22 -14.30 -1.06 -5.89
N TYR A 23 -14.61 -1.33 -4.61
CA TYR A 23 -15.65 -2.30 -4.24
C TYR A 23 -17.06 -1.84 -4.58
N ASP A 24 -17.33 -0.53 -4.53
CA ASP A 24 -18.61 0.02 -4.99
C ASP A 24 -18.84 -0.24 -6.49
N ARG A 25 -17.78 -0.10 -7.30
CA ARG A 25 -17.82 -0.35 -8.75
C ARG A 25 -17.75 -1.83 -9.13
N HIS A 26 -16.99 -2.60 -8.35
CA HIS A 26 -16.67 -4.00 -8.60
C HIS A 26 -16.95 -4.85 -7.35
N PRO A 27 -18.22 -5.07 -6.98
CA PRO A 27 -18.57 -5.83 -5.79
C PRO A 27 -18.03 -7.27 -5.81
N GLU A 28 -17.79 -7.83 -7.00
CA GLU A 28 -17.17 -9.15 -7.19
C GLU A 28 -15.75 -9.24 -6.66
N LEU A 29 -15.03 -8.10 -6.59
CA LEU A 29 -13.67 -8.03 -6.04
C LEU A 29 -13.66 -7.93 -4.52
N GLN A 30 -14.82 -7.74 -3.88
CA GLN A 30 -14.95 -7.74 -2.44
C GLN A 30 -14.72 -9.18 -1.93
N SER A 31 -13.45 -9.58 -1.82
CA SER A 31 -13.06 -10.87 -1.28
C SER A 31 -13.62 -11.03 0.13
N LYS A 32 -14.29 -12.16 0.38
CA LYS A 32 -14.81 -12.48 1.72
C LYS A 32 -13.69 -12.91 2.69
N TRP A 33 -12.52 -13.29 2.19
CA TRP A 33 -11.52 -14.01 2.99
C TRP A 33 -10.08 -13.87 2.49
N ASP A 34 -9.66 -12.71 1.98
CA ASP A 34 -8.24 -12.52 1.71
C ASP A 34 -7.75 -11.12 2.01
N LYS A 35 -6.48 -11.08 2.39
CA LYS A 35 -5.64 -9.98 2.88
C LYS A 35 -5.99 -8.58 2.34
N ALA A 36 -5.58 -7.56 3.11
CA ALA A 36 -5.75 -6.16 2.76
C ALA A 36 -5.38 -5.87 1.29
N PHE A 37 -6.28 -5.21 0.55
CA PHE A 37 -6.11 -4.93 -0.88
C PHE A 37 -4.81 -4.18 -1.21
N TRP A 38 -4.47 -3.21 -0.37
CA TRP A 38 -3.18 -2.52 -0.43
C TRP A 38 -2.20 -3.13 0.57
N ALA A 39 -0.94 -3.25 0.17
CA ALA A 39 0.14 -3.57 1.10
C ALA A 39 0.19 -2.53 2.24
N ARG A 40 0.70 -2.90 3.43
CA ARG A 40 0.74 -2.00 4.60
C ARG A 40 1.53 -0.72 4.35
N GLY A 41 2.74 -0.86 3.81
CA GLY A 41 3.65 0.24 3.50
C GLY A 41 3.24 1.13 2.31
N TYR A 42 3.99 2.20 2.11
CA TYR A 42 3.99 3.01 0.89
C TYR A 42 5.38 3.61 0.68
N TYR A 43 5.69 3.95 -0.57
CA TYR A 43 6.88 4.72 -0.94
C TYR A 43 6.46 6.13 -1.36
N VAL A 44 7.26 7.11 -0.96
CA VAL A 44 7.09 8.51 -1.34
C VAL A 44 8.45 9.12 -1.59
N GLU A 45 8.54 9.92 -2.65
CA GLU A 45 9.71 10.74 -2.94
C GLU A 45 9.25 12.03 -3.61
N THR A 46 10.09 13.05 -3.54
CA THR A 46 9.89 14.32 -4.22
C THR A 46 10.12 14.20 -5.73
N ILE A 47 9.39 15.01 -6.50
CA ILE A 47 9.57 15.07 -7.96
C ILE A 47 11.00 15.55 -8.25
N GLY A 48 11.72 14.82 -9.09
CA GLY A 48 13.12 15.08 -9.43
C GLY A 48 14.12 14.13 -8.75
N ASN A 49 13.73 13.47 -7.66
CA ASN A 49 14.57 12.50 -6.94
C ASN A 49 14.14 11.03 -7.17
N ILE A 50 13.02 10.82 -7.86
CA ILE A 50 12.51 9.48 -8.16
C ILE A 50 13.33 8.80 -9.28
N THR A 51 13.69 7.54 -9.08
CA THR A 51 14.31 6.68 -10.11
C THR A 51 13.60 5.34 -10.18
N ASP A 52 13.70 4.68 -11.34
CA ASP A 52 13.08 3.37 -11.56
C ASP A 52 13.67 2.32 -10.62
N GLU A 53 14.99 2.38 -10.37
CA GLU A 53 15.69 1.46 -9.47
C GLU A 53 15.19 1.58 -8.03
N ALA A 54 14.92 2.80 -7.56
CA ALA A 54 14.40 3.04 -6.22
C ALA A 54 12.98 2.44 -6.06
N VAL A 55 12.13 2.62 -7.07
CA VAL A 55 10.77 2.05 -7.08
C VAL A 55 10.81 0.52 -7.13
N GLN A 56 11.65 -0.06 -8.00
CA GLN A 56 11.80 -1.51 -8.11
C GLN A 56 12.35 -2.12 -6.81
N LYS A 57 13.35 -1.48 -6.20
CA LYS A 57 13.90 -1.89 -4.91
C LYS A 57 12.81 -1.91 -3.84
N TYR A 58 12.02 -0.83 -3.73
CA TYR A 58 10.94 -0.76 -2.77
C TYR A 58 9.91 -1.88 -2.96
N ILE A 59 9.48 -2.15 -4.20
CA ILE A 59 8.52 -3.23 -4.51
C ILE A 59 9.07 -4.58 -4.05
N LYS A 60 10.35 -4.87 -4.33
CA LYS A 60 10.99 -6.13 -3.95
C LYS A 60 11.06 -6.30 -2.43
N GLU A 61 11.53 -5.27 -1.73
CA GLU A 61 11.65 -5.27 -0.26
C GLU A 61 10.28 -5.42 0.41
N GLN A 62 9.27 -4.70 -0.08
CA GLN A 62 7.89 -4.79 0.41
C GLN A 62 7.31 -6.21 0.27
N ALA A 63 7.58 -6.88 -0.85
CA ALA A 63 7.14 -8.26 -1.08
C ALA A 63 7.88 -9.26 -0.17
N GLU A 64 9.16 -9.02 0.14
CA GLU A 64 9.91 -9.81 1.12
C GLU A 64 9.37 -9.62 2.54
N ASP A 65 9.11 -8.39 2.95
CA ASP A 65 8.62 -8.10 4.30
C ASP A 65 7.20 -8.60 4.52
N SER A 66 6.33 -8.49 3.52
CA SER A 66 4.97 -9.06 3.57
C SER A 66 5.03 -10.58 3.79
N ARG A 67 5.92 -11.30 3.08
CA ARG A 67 6.12 -12.75 3.27
C ARG A 67 6.62 -13.11 4.68
N LYS A 68 7.51 -12.29 5.24
CA LYS A 68 8.02 -12.48 6.61
C LYS A 68 6.92 -12.23 7.65
N GLU A 69 6.10 -11.20 7.47
CA GLU A 69 4.96 -10.90 8.33
C GLU A 69 3.94 -12.05 8.33
N ASP A 70 3.58 -12.55 7.16
CA ASP A 70 2.69 -13.71 7.01
C ASP A 70 3.24 -14.96 7.74
N SER A 71 4.54 -15.23 7.59
CA SER A 71 5.20 -16.37 8.24
C SER A 71 5.22 -16.26 9.76
N ARG A 72 5.36 -15.03 10.30
CA ARG A 72 5.29 -14.76 11.74
C ARG A 72 3.87 -14.89 12.27
N GLY A 73 2.87 -14.42 11.52
CA GLY A 73 1.46 -14.53 11.88
C GLY A 73 0.95 -15.97 11.88
N ALA A 74 1.52 -16.85 11.07
CA ALA A 74 1.19 -18.28 11.04
C ALA A 74 1.89 -19.11 12.14
N ALA A 75 2.88 -18.54 12.85
CA ALA A 75 3.64 -19.20 13.91
C ALA A 75 3.11 -18.90 15.32
N LEU A 76 2.02 -18.12 15.43
CA LEU A 76 1.26 -17.83 16.66
C LEU A 76 -0.11 -18.51 16.59
#